data_AF-A0A800D3Z3-F1
#
_entry.id   AF-A0A800D3Z3-F1
#
_cell.length_a   1.000
_cell.length_b   1.000
_cell.length_c   1.000
_cell.angle_alpha   90.00
_cell.angle_beta   90.00
_cell.angle_gamma   90.00
#
_symmetry.space_group_name_H-M   'P 1'
#
loop_
_entity.id
_entity.type
_entity.pdbx_description
1 polymer ?
#
loop_
_entity_poly.entity_id
_entity_poly.type
_entity_poly.pdbx_seq_one_letter_code
_entity_poly.pdbx_strand_id
1 'polypeptide(L)' 'MEINEKTKVEELLKACGRMEEFFAQRGMYCKTCKGRVNCTLKKVAYYYGLLPLESWIEEVRSYYKKVCQKPKVVKSPSR' A
#
# COMPACT_ATOMS: atom_id res chain seq x y z
N MET A 1 -2.98 -7.33 9.11
CA MET A 1 -2.15 -7.70 7.94
C MET A 1 -0.76 -7.20 8.19
N GLU A 2 0.24 -8.06 8.05
CA GLU A 2 1.64 -7.67 8.04
C GLU A 2 2.06 -7.38 6.60
N ILE A 3 2.63 -6.20 6.35
CA ILE A 3 3.11 -5.78 5.01
C ILE A 3 4.62 -5.98 4.97
N ASN A 4 5.14 -6.76 4.03
CA ASN A 4 6.57 -7.04 3.87
C ASN A 4 6.96 -7.14 2.38
N GLU A 5 8.22 -7.45 2.09
CA GLU A 5 8.75 -7.47 0.71
C GLU A 5 8.04 -8.49 -0.22
N LYS A 6 7.41 -9.53 0.35
CA LYS A 6 6.71 -10.59 -0.36
C LYS A 6 5.23 -10.28 -0.58
N THR A 7 4.67 -9.30 0.15
CA THR A 7 3.29 -8.86 -0.02
C THR A 7 3.04 -8.43 -1.46
N LYS A 8 1.94 -8.91 -2.04
CA LYS A 8 1.53 -8.52 -3.40
C LYS A 8 0.72 -7.22 -3.38
N VAL A 9 0.83 -6.45 -4.45
CA VAL A 9 -0.01 -5.25 -4.63
C VAL A 9 -1.50 -5.62 -4.58
N GLU A 10 -1.90 -6.74 -5.18
CA GLU A 10 -3.28 -7.23 -5.13
C GLU A 10 -3.80 -7.44 -3.72
N GLU A 11 -2.98 -7.96 -2.81
CA GLU A 11 -3.36 -8.22 -1.42
C GLU A 11 -3.67 -6.91 -0.70
N LEU A 12 -2.89 -5.86 -0.96
CA LEU A 12 -3.10 -4.52 -0.40
C LEU A 12 -4.38 -3.89 -0.96
N LEU A 13 -4.65 -4.05 -2.25
CA LEU A 13 -5.86 -3.54 -2.89
C LEU A 13 -7.13 -4.25 -2.39
N LYS A 14 -7.07 -5.58 -2.23
CA LYS A 14 -8.16 -6.38 -1.66
C LYS A 14 -8.42 -6.04 -0.20
N ALA A 15 -7.37 -5.84 0.59
CA ALA A 15 -7.49 -5.46 1.99
C ALA A 15 -8.02 -4.03 2.17
N CYS A 16 -7.69 -3.13 1.24
CA CYS A 16 -8.09 -1.73 1.29
C CYS A 16 -8.10 -1.08 -0.09
N GLY A 17 -9.30 -0.87 -0.65
CA GLY A 17 -9.48 -0.24 -1.96
C GLY A 17 -8.87 1.17 -2.08
N ARG A 18 -8.63 1.87 -0.96
CA ARG A 18 -7.98 3.20 -0.96
C ARG A 18 -6.49 3.15 -1.31
N MET A 19 -5.86 1.98 -1.25
CA MET A 19 -4.48 1.79 -1.73
C MET A 19 -4.36 1.97 -3.25
N GLU A 20 -5.46 1.85 -3.98
CA GLU A 20 -5.49 2.03 -5.42
C GLU A 20 -5.00 3.41 -5.85
N GLU A 21 -5.42 4.45 -5.14
CA GLU A 21 -5.01 5.84 -5.41
C GLU A 21 -3.49 6.01 -5.23
N PHE A 22 -2.93 5.40 -4.18
CA PHE A 22 -1.49 5.44 -3.91
C PHE A 22 -0.65 4.86 -5.04
N PHE A 23 -1.05 3.68 -5.53
CA PHE A 23 -0.33 3.04 -6.64
C PHE A 23 -0.61 3.73 -7.98
N ALA A 24 -1.81 4.29 -8.19
CA ALA A 24 -2.16 5.00 -9.41
C ALA A 24 -1.40 6.33 -9.55
N GLN A 25 -1.30 7.13 -8.47
CA GLN A 25 -0.56 8.40 -8.45
C GLN A 25 0.92 8.21 -8.77
N ARG A 26 1.48 7.03 -8.49
CA ARG A 26 2.87 6.69 -8.76
C ARG A 26 3.09 5.96 -10.08
N GLY A 27 2.05 5.82 -10.90
CA GLY A 27 2.11 5.08 -12.17
C GLY A 27 2.34 3.57 -12.02
N MET A 28 2.18 3.03 -10.81
CA MET A 28 2.44 1.62 -10.48
C MET A 28 1.21 0.73 -10.63
N TYR A 29 0.03 1.33 -10.67
CA TYR A 29 -1.24 0.66 -10.89
C TYR A 29 -2.02 1.36 -12.00
N CYS A 30 -2.49 0.56 -12.96
CA CYS A 30 -3.36 1.01 -14.02
C CYS A 30 -4.58 0.09 -14.07
N LYS A 31 -5.77 0.66 -13.80
CA LYS A 31 -7.07 -0.06 -13.78
C LYS A 31 -7.32 -0.86 -15.06
N THR A 32 -7.00 -0.27 -16.20
CA THR A 32 -7.22 -0.84 -17.54
C THR A 32 -6.12 -1.82 -17.94
N CYS A 33 -4.90 -1.61 -17.46
CA CYS A 33 -3.75 -2.43 -17.84
C CYS A 33 -3.60 -3.69 -16.96
N LYS A 34 -4.28 -3.75 -15.80
CA LYS A 34 -4.05 -4.74 -14.72
C LYS A 34 -2.55 -4.88 -14.38
N GLY A 35 -1.79 -3.80 -14.58
CA GLY A 35 -0.33 -3.82 -14.54
C GLY A 35 0.18 -4.14 -13.15
N ARG A 36 1.12 -5.11 -13.06
CA ARG A 36 1.91 -5.52 -11.87
C ARG A 36 1.12 -5.74 -10.56
N VAL A 37 -0.19 -5.88 -10.63
CA VAL A 37 -1.05 -6.16 -9.46
C VAL A 37 -0.63 -7.47 -8.77
N ASN A 38 -0.17 -8.45 -9.57
CA ASN A 38 0.33 -9.73 -9.08
C ASN A 38 1.82 -9.71 -8.65
N CYS A 39 2.49 -8.57 -8.74
CA CYS A 39 3.88 -8.44 -8.31
C CYS A 39 3.99 -8.17 -6.81
N THR A 40 5.08 -8.65 -6.22
CA THR A 40 5.45 -8.35 -4.84
C THR A 40 5.99 -6.93 -4.71
N LEU A 41 5.90 -6.34 -3.52
CA LEU A 41 6.49 -5.02 -3.24
C LEU A 41 7.98 -4.96 -3.58
N LYS A 42 8.72 -6.06 -3.37
CA LYS A 42 10.11 -6.18 -3.83
C LYS A 42 10.25 -5.98 -5.33
N LYS A 43 9.51 -6.75 -6.15
CA LYS A 43 9.58 -6.64 -7.61
C LYS A 43 9.18 -5.25 -8.12
N VAL A 44 8.23 -4.61 -7.44
CA VAL A 44 7.85 -3.22 -7.73
C VAL A 44 9.01 -2.29 -7.42
N ALA A 45 9.61 -2.38 -6.23
CA ALA A 45 10.72 -1.53 -5.83
C ALA A 45 11.90 -1.59 -6.80
N TYR A 46 12.33 -2.79 -7.18
CA TYR A 46 13.45 -2.96 -8.13
C TYR A 46 13.14 -2.39 -9.51
N TYR A 47 11.91 -2.56 -9.99
CA TYR A 47 11.55 -2.10 -11.34
C TYR A 47 11.42 -0.57 -11.44
N TYR A 48 10.94 0.06 -10.37
CA TYR A 48 10.74 1.52 -10.33
C TYR A 48 11.91 2.25 -9.65
N GLY A 49 12.98 1.56 -9.26
CA GLY A 49 14.14 2.16 -8.60
C GLY A 49 13.83 2.70 -7.18
N LEU A 50 12.84 2.14 -6.48
CA LEU A 50 12.43 2.55 -5.13
C LEU A 50 13.33 1.87 -4.08
N LEU A 51 14.60 2.23 -4.09
CA LEU A 51 15.58 1.75 -3.12
C LEU A 51 15.96 2.88 -2.16
N PRO A 52 16.20 2.57 -0.87
CA PRO A 52 16.27 1.23 -0.29
C PRO A 52 14.89 0.57 -0.07
N LEU A 53 14.85 -0.77 -0.18
CA LEU A 53 13.62 -1.56 -0.12
C LEU A 53 12.83 -1.34 1.19
N GLU A 54 13.54 -1.14 2.30
CA GLU A 54 12.93 -0.89 3.60
C GLU A 54 12.14 0.42 3.63
N SER A 55 12.70 1.51 3.09
CA SER A 55 12.01 2.80 3.00
C SER A 55 10.75 2.71 2.16
N TRP A 56 10.79 1.97 1.06
CA TRP A 56 9.61 1.70 0.25
C TRP A 56 8.53 0.95 1.04
N ILE A 57 8.91 -0.13 1.74
CA ILE A 57 7.97 -0.92 2.54
C ILE A 57 7.37 -0.07 3.67
N GLU A 58 8.17 0.75 4.34
CA GLU A 58 7.74 1.68 5.40
C GLU A 58 6.75 2.72 4.87
N GLU A 59 6.96 3.23 3.66
CA GLU A 59 6.06 4.19 3.03
C GLU A 59 4.70 3.56 2.71
N VAL A 60 4.70 2.36 2.10
CA VAL A 60 3.48 1.58 1.85
C VAL A 60 2.75 1.28 3.15
N ARG A 61 3.48 0.88 4.21
CA ARG A 61 2.93 0.63 5.55
C ARG A 61 2.29 1.88 6.14
N SER A 62 2.98 3.01 6.06
CA SER A 62 2.53 4.28 6.62
C SER A 62 1.26 4.77 5.93
N TYR A 63 1.22 4.70 4.59
CA TYR A 63 0.03 5.04 3.84
C TYR A 63 -1.13 4.11 4.17
N TYR A 64 -0.90 2.79 4.19
CA TYR A 64 -1.90 1.80 4.56
C TYR A 64 -2.47 2.06 5.97
N LYS A 65 -1.61 2.30 6.97
CA LYS A 65 -2.05 2.66 8.32
C LYS A 65 -2.92 3.92 8.29
N LYS A 66 -2.47 4.98 7.61
CA LYS A 66 -3.18 6.27 7.55
C LYS A 66 -4.58 6.17 6.92
N VAL A 67 -4.72 5.43 5.82
CA VAL A 67 -5.96 5.45 5.03
C VAL A 67 -6.89 4.27 5.29
N CYS A 68 -6.35 3.13 5.72
CA CYS A 68 -7.08 1.87 5.94
C CYS A 68 -7.27 1.56 7.42
N GLN A 69 -6.29 1.86 8.26
CA GLN A 69 -6.40 1.71 9.72
C GLN A 69 -6.67 3.09 10.33
N LYS A 70 -7.86 3.65 10.10
CA LYS A 70 -8.28 4.79 10.93
C LYS A 70 -8.17 4.35 12.39
N PRO A 71 -7.40 5.05 13.26
CA PRO A 71 -7.55 4.83 14.69
C PRO A 71 -9.02 5.07 15.00
N LYS A 72 -9.68 4.11 15.64
CA LYS A 72 -11.01 4.36 16.22
C LYS A 72 -10.83 5.60 17.08
N VAL A 73 -11.41 6.72 16.66
CA VAL A 73 -11.54 7.89 17.51
C VAL A 73 -12.27 7.37 18.74
N VAL A 74 -11.55 7.20 19.84
CA VAL A 74 -12.16 6.93 21.13
C VAL A 74 -13.04 8.15 21.33
N LYS A 75 -14.36 7.99 21.18
CA LYS A 75 -15.30 9.00 21.62
C LYS A 75 -15.03 9.12 23.11
N SER A 76 -14.28 10.15 23.51
CA SER A 76 -14.19 10.53 24.90
C SER A 76 -15.63 10.65 25.40
N PRO A 77 -16.01 9.96 26.49
CA PRO A 77 -17.34 10.14 27.05
C PRO A 77 -17.45 11.62 27.40
N SER A 78 -18.30 12.32 26.66
CA SER A 78 -18.74 13.66 27.00
C SER A 78 -19.49 13.53 28.32
N ARG A 79 -18.77 13.96 29.37
CA ARG A 79 -19.17 14.48 30.68
C ARG A 79 -20.58 14.18 31.17
#